data_AF-A0A9E2TVN9-F1
#
_entry.id   AF-A0A9E2TVN9-F1
#
_cell.length_a   1.000
_cell.length_b   1.000
_cell.length_c   1.000
_cell.angle_alpha   90.00
_cell.angle_beta   90.00
_cell.angle_gamma   90.00
#
_symmetry.space_group_name_H-M   'P 1'
#
loop_
_entity.id
_entity.type
_entity.pdbx_description
1 polymer ?
#
loop_
_entity_poly.entity_id
_entity_poly.type
_entity_poly.pdbx_seq_one_letter_code
_entity_poly.pdbx_strand_id
1 'polypeptide(L)'
;MAKIVGTIGVILIIGLSWFYIRDMFNAEPLFMGETQKVTGYVIQNKISPSGKGAVHEIVYEYMIEEQSYTDSYYSNKSISRLNVGDSLTLEVSVSTPTKSKVTGYFNPEK
;
A
#
# COMPACT_ATOMS: atom_id res chain seq x y z
N MET A 1 1.28 -28.30 -42.93
CA MET A 1 1.48 -28.49 -41.48
C MET A 1 2.44 -27.47 -40.85
N ALA A 2 3.60 -27.17 -41.43
CA ALA A 2 4.59 -26.24 -40.85
C ALA A 2 4.07 -24.83 -40.50
N LYS A 3 3.15 -24.26 -41.31
CA LYS A 3 2.55 -22.93 -41.04
C LYS A 3 1.66 -22.90 -39.79
N ILE A 4 1.00 -24.03 -39.48
CA ILE A 4 0.12 -24.18 -38.30
C ILE A 4 0.97 -24.35 -37.04
N VAL A 5 2.05 -25.13 -37.13
CA VAL A 5 3.00 -25.31 -36.01
C VAL A 5 3.71 -23.99 -35.67
N GLY A 6 4.10 -23.20 -36.69
CA GLY A 6 4.71 -21.89 -36.48
C GLY A 6 3.76 -20.86 -35.84
N THR A 7 2.48 -20.86 -36.22
CA THR A 7 1.48 -19.95 -35.62
C THR A 7 1.16 -20.32 -34.17
N ILE A 8 1.06 -21.61 -33.84
CA ILE A 8 0.88 -22.07 -32.46
C ILE A 8 2.08 -21.67 -31.59
N GLY A 9 3.31 -21.80 -32.10
CA GLY A 9 4.52 -21.37 -31.39
C GLY A 9 4.53 -19.87 -31.07
N VAL A 10 4.14 -19.02 -32.01
CA VAL A 10 4.06 -17.56 -31.81
C VAL A 10 3.01 -17.19 -30.75
N ILE A 11 1.83 -17.84 -30.79
CA ILE A 11 0.77 -17.61 -29.79
C ILE A 11 1.25 -18.01 -28.39
N LEU A 12 1.97 -19.14 -28.27
CA LEU A 12 2.57 -19.57 -27.00
C LEU A 12 3.59 -18.57 -26.46
N ILE A 13 4.47 -18.04 -27.31
CA ILE A 13 5.48 -17.04 -26.90
C ILE A 13 4.80 -15.76 -26.41
N ILE A 14 3.78 -15.28 -27.13
CA ILE A 14 3.02 -14.08 -26.75
C ILE A 14 2.28 -14.31 -25.42
N GLY A 15 1.63 -15.47 -25.27
CA GLY A 15 0.91 -15.84 -24.05
C GLY A 15 1.82 -15.94 -22.82
N LEU A 16 2.99 -16.58 -22.98
CA LEU A 16 3.99 -16.68 -21.90
C LEU A 16 4.61 -15.32 -21.57
N SER A 17 4.83 -14.46 -22.58
CA SER A 17 5.34 -13.11 -22.37
C SER A 17 4.32 -12.24 -21.62
N TRP A 18 3.04 -12.35 -21.96
CA TRP A 18 1.97 -11.66 -21.23
C TRP A 18 1.83 -12.17 -19.80
N PHE A 19 1.92 -13.50 -19.61
CA PHE A 19 1.89 -14.11 -18.29
C PHE A 19 3.06 -13.64 -17.43
N TYR A 20 4.27 -13.63 -17.98
CA TYR A 20 5.48 -13.16 -17.30
C TYR A 20 5.40 -11.68 -16.93
N ILE A 21 4.91 -10.83 -17.83
CA ILE A 21 4.71 -9.40 -17.55
C ILE A 21 3.66 -9.21 -16.46
N ARG A 22 2.54 -9.94 -16.54
CA ARG A 22 1.48 -9.88 -15.51
C ARG A 22 1.99 -10.36 -14.16
N ASP A 23 2.79 -11.42 -14.12
CA ASP A 23 3.38 -11.92 -12.88
C ASP A 23 4.40 -10.93 -12.34
N MET A 24 5.23 -10.31 -13.19
CA MET A 24 6.18 -9.26 -12.79
C MET A 24 5.49 -8.00 -12.25
N PHE A 25 4.28 -7.66 -12.72
CA PHE A 25 3.48 -6.55 -12.18
C PHE A 25 2.67 -6.94 -10.93
N ASN A 26 2.44 -8.23 -10.68
CA ASN A 26 1.81 -8.73 -9.45
C ASN A 26 2.82 -9.25 -8.41
N ALA A 27 4.09 -9.38 -8.80
CA ALA A 27 5.18 -9.71 -7.92
C ALA A 27 5.42 -8.51 -7.01
N GLU A 28 5.36 -8.76 -5.70
CA GLU A 28 5.80 -7.83 -4.69
C GLU A 28 7.20 -7.31 -5.08
N PRO A 29 7.43 -6.00 -5.06
CA PRO A 29 8.66 -5.42 -5.58
C PRO A 29 9.86 -6.06 -4.87
N LEU A 30 10.73 -6.70 -5.66
CA LEU A 30 11.92 -7.48 -5.27
C LEU A 30 12.97 -6.70 -4.42
N PHE A 31 12.69 -5.44 -4.09
CA PHE A 31 13.54 -4.50 -3.35
C PHE A 31 12.88 -3.91 -2.10
N MET A 32 11.69 -4.37 -1.71
CA MET A 32 11.11 -4.06 -0.40
C MET A 32 11.41 -5.24 0.51
N GLY A 33 12.36 -5.06 1.43
CA GLY A 33 12.60 -6.03 2.50
C GLY A 33 11.32 -6.32 3.28
N GLU A 34 11.33 -7.39 4.09
CA GLU A 34 10.17 -7.91 4.82
C GLU A 34 9.22 -6.82 5.28
N THR A 35 8.00 -6.81 4.73
CA THR A 35 6.94 -5.89 5.13
C THR A 35 6.14 -6.49 6.26
N GLN A 36 6.04 -5.76 7.37
CA GLN A 36 5.27 -6.16 8.52
C GLN A 36 3.99 -5.32 8.61
N LYS A 37 2.89 -5.98 8.98
CA LYS A 37 1.67 -5.27 9.37
C LYS A 37 1.80 -4.82 10.81
N VAL A 38 1.69 -3.52 11.04
CA VAL A 38 1.75 -2.91 12.37
C VAL A 38 0.52 -2.05 12.61
N THR A 39 0.16 -1.93 13.88
CA THR A 39 -0.92 -1.05 14.31
C THR A 39 -0.32 0.32 14.63
N GLY A 40 -0.78 1.35 13.92
CA GLY A 40 -0.47 2.74 14.24
C GLY A 40 -1.65 3.44 14.89
N TYR A 41 -1.39 4.59 15.51
CA TYR A 41 -2.40 5.44 16.15
C TYR A 41 -2.39 6.82 15.52
N VAL A 42 -3.57 7.36 15.23
CA VAL A 42 -3.71 8.71 14.72
C VAL A 42 -3.33 9.71 15.82
N ILE A 43 -2.33 10.55 15.56
CA ILE A 43 -1.96 11.65 16.45
C ILE A 43 -2.57 12.98 16.01
N GLN A 44 -2.85 13.12 14.71
CA GLN A 44 -3.48 14.33 14.18
C GLN A 44 -4.25 14.02 12.89
N ASN A 45 -5.42 14.65 12.74
CA ASN A 45 -6.17 14.66 11.50
C ASN A 45 -6.50 16.11 11.14
N LYS A 46 -5.91 16.62 10.06
CA LYS A 46 -6.14 17.96 9.53
C LYS A 46 -6.92 17.88 8.24
N ILE A 47 -7.92 18.73 8.11
CA ILE A 47 -8.72 18.83 6.89
C ILE A 47 -8.38 20.16 6.23
N SER A 48 -7.81 20.08 5.03
CA SER A 48 -7.44 21.26 4.25
C SER A 48 -8.29 21.31 2.97
N PRO A 49 -8.84 22.49 2.61
CA PRO A 49 -9.51 22.64 1.32
C PRO A 49 -8.50 22.46 0.18
N SER A 50 -8.86 21.71 -0.86
CA SER A 50 -8.07 21.56 -2.07
C SER A 50 -8.96 21.59 -3.30
N GLY A 51 -8.95 22.71 -4.01
CA GLY A 51 -9.81 22.94 -5.17
C GLY A 51 -11.29 22.81 -4.83
N LYS A 52 -11.99 21.84 -5.46
CA LYS A 52 -13.41 21.55 -5.22
C LYS A 52 -13.66 20.48 -4.14
N GLY A 53 -12.61 20.00 -3.46
CA GLY A 53 -12.69 18.95 -2.47
C GLY A 53 -11.93 19.29 -1.17
N ALA A 54 -11.82 18.29 -0.31
CA ALA A 54 -11.04 18.37 0.92
C ALA A 54 -9.96 17.28 0.90
N VAL A 55 -8.77 17.63 1.41
CA VAL A 55 -7.67 16.70 1.65
C VAL A 55 -7.57 16.48 3.14
N HIS A 56 -7.57 15.22 3.54
CA HIS A 56 -7.30 14.80 4.90
C HIS A 56 -5.81 14.50 5.03
N GLU A 57 -5.11 15.25 5.88
CA GLU A 57 -3.75 14.94 6.33
C GLU A 57 -3.86 14.19 7.66
N ILE A 58 -3.57 12.90 7.62
CA ILE A 58 -3.61 12.01 8.79
C ILE A 58 -2.17 11.77 9.21
N VAL A 59 -1.79 12.29 10.37
CA VAL A 59 -0.50 12.01 11.00
C VAL A 59 -0.70 10.90 12.01
N TYR A 60 0.17 9.91 11.99
CA TYR A 60 0.09 8.72 12.84
C TYR A 60 1.45 8.33 13.39
N GLU A 61 1.41 7.68 14.54
CA GLU A 61 2.57 7.09 15.20
C GLU A 61 2.45 5.57 15.23
N TYR A 62 3.57 4.87 15.13
CA TYR A 62 3.63 3.41 15.22
C TYR A 62 4.98 2.98 15.77
N MET A 63 5.03 1.75 16.29
CA MET A 63 6.23 1.20 16.89
C MET A 63 6.73 -0.01 16.12
N ILE A 64 8.03 -0.05 15.87
CA ILE A 64 8.77 -1.20 15.34
C ILE A 64 10.01 -1.37 16.21
N GLU A 65 10.23 -2.58 16.74
CA GLU A 65 11.42 -2.91 17.55
C GLU A 65 11.66 -1.90 18.70
N GLU A 66 10.60 -1.55 19.44
CA GLU A 66 10.61 -0.58 20.55
C GLU A 66 10.93 0.88 20.17
N GLN A 67 11.14 1.16 18.88
CA GLN A 67 11.34 2.51 18.36
C GLN A 67 10.03 3.08 17.82
N SER A 68 9.71 4.32 18.22
CA SER A 68 8.55 5.06 17.73
C SER A 68 8.89 5.80 16.44
N TYR A 69 7.99 5.70 15.47
CA TYR A 69 8.06 6.36 14.17
C TYR A 69 6.80 7.20 13.97
N THR A 70 6.95 8.32 13.26
CA THR A 70 5.84 9.20 12.90
C THR A 70 5.84 9.42 11.39
N ASP A 71 4.69 9.27 10.78
CA ASP A 71 4.51 9.50 9.33
C ASP A 71 3.16 10.17 9.07
N SER A 72 2.97 10.69 7.85
CA SER A 72 1.72 11.32 7.44
C SER A 72 1.20 10.76 6.11
N TYR A 73 -0.12 10.66 6.03
CA TYR A 73 -0.81 10.18 4.84
C TYR A 73 -1.87 11.20 4.41
N TYR A 74 -1.80 11.60 3.13
CA TYR A 74 -2.79 12.47 2.51
C TYR A 74 -3.86 11.63 1.80
N SER A 75 -5.11 11.83 2.18
CA SER A 75 -6.26 11.21 1.53
C SER A 75 -7.17 12.24 0.89
N ASN A 76 -7.48 12.03 -0.38
CA ASN A 76 -8.52 12.79 -1.09
C ASN A 76 -9.91 12.14 -0.95
N LYS A 77 -10.01 11.03 -0.20
CA LYS A 77 -11.29 10.37 0.07
C LYS A 77 -11.94 11.01 1.29
N SER A 78 -13.27 11.06 1.29
CA SER A 78 -14.03 11.45 2.47
C SER A 78 -13.82 10.38 3.55
N ILE A 79 -12.88 10.62 4.47
CA ILE A 79 -12.65 9.75 5.62
C ILE A 79 -13.37 10.41 6.79
N SER A 80 -14.68 10.17 6.86
CA SER A 80 -15.60 10.93 7.70
C SER A 80 -15.47 10.72 9.20
N ARG A 81 -14.56 9.84 9.69
CA ARG A 81 -14.58 9.39 11.10
C ARG A 81 -13.22 9.06 11.74
N LEU A 82 -12.10 9.52 11.20
CA LEU A 82 -10.82 9.33 11.90
C LEU A 82 -10.61 10.42 12.95
N ASN A 83 -10.58 10.02 14.22
CA ASN A 83 -10.25 10.86 15.36
C ASN A 83 -8.84 10.57 15.86
N VAL A 84 -8.29 11.49 16.66
CA VAL A 84 -7.05 11.26 17.38
C VAL A 84 -7.24 10.08 18.35
N GLY A 85 -6.30 9.15 18.34
CA GLY A 85 -6.35 7.89 19.10
C GLY A 85 -6.94 6.71 18.33
N ASP A 86 -7.52 6.92 17.14
CA ASP A 86 -8.02 5.82 16.33
C ASP A 86 -6.86 4.96 15.80
N SER A 87 -7.10 3.65 15.70
CA SER A 87 -6.12 2.70 15.19
C SER A 87 -6.14 2.61 13.66
N LEU A 88 -4.95 2.46 13.08
CA LEU A 88 -4.70 2.27 11.67
C LEU A 88 -3.93 0.95 11.46
N THR A 89 -4.27 0.24 10.39
CA THR A 89 -3.43 -0.87 9.92
C THR A 89 -2.43 -0.33 8.91
N LEU A 90 -1.15 -0.41 9.27
CA LEU A 90 -0.04 0.04 8.45
C LEU A 90 0.72 -1.18 7.92
N GLU A 91 1.18 -1.09 6.69
CA GLU A 91 2.15 -2.01 6.12
C GLU A 91 3.46 -1.24 5.99
N VAL A 92 4.47 -1.70 6.73
CA VAL A 92 5.77 -1.00 6.87
C VAL A 92 6.88 -1.97 6.49
N SER A 93 7.85 -1.51 5.69
CA SER A 93 9.04 -2.32 5.42
C SER A 93 9.97 -2.27 6.63
N VAL A 94 10.28 -3.43 7.22
CA VAL A 94 11.22 -3.55 8.36
C VAL A 94 12.60 -3.00 7.99
N SER A 95 13.01 -3.20 6.73
CA SER A 95 14.29 -2.68 6.20
C SER A 95 14.32 -1.15 6.02
N THR A 96 13.18 -0.49 5.96
CA THR A 96 13.08 0.97 5.79
C THR A 96 11.80 1.46 6.47
N PRO A 97 11.80 1.57 7.81
CA PRO A 97 10.58 1.82 8.57
C PRO A 97 9.94 3.18 8.24
N THR A 98 10.70 4.13 7.69
CA THR A 98 10.17 5.42 7.19
C THR A 98 9.29 5.31 5.95
N LYS A 99 9.19 4.13 5.32
CA LYS A 99 8.26 3.88 4.21
C LYS A 99 7.08 3.08 4.73
N SER A 100 6.02 3.78 5.10
CA SER A 100 4.78 3.18 5.59
C SER A 100 3.62 3.37 4.60
N LYS A 101 2.69 2.42 4.59
CA LYS A 101 1.48 2.46 3.77
C LYS A 101 0.26 2.15 4.63
N VAL A 102 -0.69 3.08 4.67
CA VAL A 102 -1.98 2.83 5.31
C VAL A 102 -2.78 1.85 4.45
N THR A 103 -3.05 0.65 4.98
CA THR A 103 -3.80 -0.40 4.27
C THR A 103 -5.22 -0.57 4.78
N GLY A 104 -5.51 -0.12 6.01
CA GLY A 104 -6.83 -0.18 6.61
C GLY A 104 -7.04 0.90 7.67
N TYR A 105 -8.29 1.29 7.84
CA TYR A 105 -8.75 2.17 8.91
C TYR A 105 -9.55 1.33 9.90
N PHE A 106 -9.35 1.56 11.20
CA PHE A 106 -10.00 0.83 12.30
C PHE A 106 -9.58 -0.65 12.35
N ASN A 107 -8.92 -1.07 13.43
CA ASN A 107 -8.81 -2.49 13.72
C ASN A 107 -10.21 -2.99 14.18
N PRO A 108 -10.85 -3.96 13.50
CA PRO A 108 -12.17 -4.47 13.89
C PRO A 108 -12.18 -5.27 15.21
N GLU A 109 -11.03 -5.45 15.85
CA GLU A 109 -10.94 -6.18 17.13
C GLU A 109 -11.35 -5.27 18.30
N LYS A 110 -12.67 -5.25 18.54
CA LYS A 110 -13.26 -5.02 19.86
C LYS A 110 -13.58 -6.35 20.52
#